data_AF-A0A6B2SGI3-F1
#
_entry.id   AF-A0A6B2SGI3-F1
#
_cell.length_a   1.000
_cell.length_b   1.000
_cell.length_c   1.000
_cell.angle_alpha   90.00
_cell.angle_beta   90.00
_cell.angle_gamma   90.00
#
_symmetry.space_group_name_H-M   'P 1'
#
loop_
_entity.id
_entity.type
_entity.pdbx_description
1 polymer ?
#
loop_
_entity_poly.entity_id
_entity_poly.type
_entity_poly.pdbx_seq_one_letter_code
_entity_poly.pdbx_strand_id
1 'polypeptide(L)'
;DWCACTARLARRIVLGDAAADDSLISAILEAVVQAEDGTEYAARASALRRRLDVYVHAVHPGGLTGAVRDDGADEATGESRDAVVEHVLETLTRALADTVPQALALMTVQPLMPGTDRAERAVGEALRRYPPLAAGLHEVRAPFSWHGMTVDAGTEILCATAWLRDLDEAQRHGSHD
;
A
#
# COMPACT_ATOMS: atom_id res chain seq x y z
N ASP A 1 -7.36 -18.82 10.59
CA ASP A 1 -8.02 -17.67 9.97
C ASP A 1 -6.94 -16.84 9.26
N TRP A 2 -7.01 -16.74 7.93
CA TRP A 2 -6.03 -16.05 7.09
C TRP A 2 -6.08 -14.53 7.32
N CYS A 3 -7.28 -13.95 7.36
CA CYS A 3 -7.48 -12.52 7.53
C CYS A 3 -6.96 -12.03 8.89
N ALA A 4 -7.17 -12.81 9.96
CA ALA A 4 -6.61 -12.50 11.26
C ALA A 4 -5.06 -12.53 11.26
N CYS A 5 -4.47 -13.47 10.51
CA CYS A 5 -3.01 -13.59 10.39
C CYS A 5 -2.40 -12.42 9.61
N THR A 6 -2.99 -12.04 8.47
CA THR A 6 -2.52 -10.92 7.66
C THR A 6 -2.64 -9.60 8.39
N ALA A 7 -3.77 -9.39 9.08
CA ALA A 7 -3.96 -8.20 9.92
C ALA A 7 -2.90 -8.10 11.03
N ARG A 8 -2.54 -9.23 11.65
CA ARG A 8 -1.45 -9.30 12.64
C ARG A 8 -0.08 -8.97 12.05
N LEU A 9 0.22 -9.51 10.87
CA LEU A 9 1.48 -9.22 10.16
C LEU A 9 1.55 -7.74 9.73
N ALA A 10 0.48 -7.18 9.21
CA ALA A 10 0.42 -5.77 8.81
C ALA A 10 0.68 -4.84 10.00
N ARG A 11 0.00 -5.05 11.14
CA ARG A 11 0.26 -4.28 12.37
C ARG A 11 1.71 -4.40 12.82
N ARG A 12 2.27 -5.62 12.80
CA ARG A 12 3.67 -5.85 13.19
C ARG A 12 4.66 -5.09 12.31
N ILE A 13 4.46 -5.11 10.99
CA ILE A 13 5.36 -4.46 10.01
C ILE A 13 5.27 -2.94 10.14
N VAL A 14 4.06 -2.40 10.28
CA VAL A 14 3.84 -0.95 10.26
C VAL A 14 4.11 -0.30 11.62
N LEU A 15 3.58 -0.89 12.68
CA LEU A 15 3.55 -0.33 14.04
C LEU A 15 4.54 -1.00 15.00
N GLY A 16 5.21 -2.07 14.57
CA GLY A 16 6.16 -2.83 15.37
C GLY A 16 5.55 -4.01 16.14
N ASP A 17 6.43 -4.80 16.77
CA ASP A 17 6.07 -6.06 17.45
C ASP A 17 5.00 -5.90 18.55
N ALA A 18 5.01 -4.76 19.26
CA ALA A 18 4.05 -4.48 20.34
C ALA A 18 2.60 -4.38 19.85
N ALA A 19 2.38 -4.01 18.59
CA ALA A 19 1.05 -3.85 17.99
C ALA A 19 0.51 -5.14 17.36
N ALA A 20 1.31 -6.20 17.27
CA ALA A 20 0.94 -7.42 16.55
C ALA A 20 -0.40 -7.99 17.05
N ASP A 21 -0.60 -8.01 18.36
CA ASP A 21 -1.78 -8.61 18.99
C ASP A 21 -2.88 -7.59 19.32
N ASP A 22 -2.72 -6.31 18.97
CA ASP A 22 -3.77 -5.28 19.14
C ASP A 22 -4.83 -5.37 18.04
N SER A 23 -5.69 -6.38 18.13
CA SER A 23 -6.75 -6.64 17.15
C SER A 23 -7.79 -5.52 17.05
N LEU A 24 -7.87 -4.64 18.06
CA LEU A 24 -8.78 -3.48 18.05
C LEU A 24 -8.48 -2.55 16.87
N ILE A 25 -7.20 -2.37 16.52
CA ILE A 25 -6.78 -1.53 15.40
C ILE A 25 -7.43 -2.02 14.10
N SER A 26 -7.37 -3.31 13.83
CA SER A 26 -7.96 -3.85 12.60
C SER A 26 -9.48 -3.87 12.63
N ALA A 27 -10.10 -4.06 13.79
CA ALA A 27 -11.56 -3.95 13.92
C ALA A 27 -12.04 -2.51 13.65
N ILE A 28 -11.32 -1.50 14.14
CA ILE A 28 -11.64 -0.09 13.86
C ILE A 28 -11.40 0.22 12.38
N LEU A 29 -10.28 -0.24 11.81
CA LEU A 29 -9.97 -0.05 10.40
C LEU A 29 -11.05 -0.65 9.48
N GLU A 30 -11.50 -1.87 9.77
CA GLU A 30 -12.62 -2.49 9.04
C GLU A 30 -13.90 -1.66 9.19
N ALA A 31 -14.20 -1.16 10.39
CA ALA A 31 -15.33 -0.27 10.60
C ALA A 31 -15.19 1.06 9.81
N VAL A 32 -14.00 1.63 9.66
CA VAL A 32 -13.78 2.83 8.83
C VAL A 32 -14.18 2.55 7.37
N VAL A 33 -13.77 1.40 6.83
CA VAL A 33 -14.11 0.98 5.45
C VAL A 33 -15.61 0.76 5.28
N GLN A 34 -16.31 0.30 6.33
CA GLN A 34 -17.75 0.08 6.32
C GLN A 34 -18.57 1.31 6.75
N ALA A 35 -18.00 2.51 6.77
CA ALA A 35 -18.72 3.72 7.13
C ALA A 35 -19.80 4.07 6.10
N GLU A 36 -21.05 4.21 6.55
CA GLU A 36 -22.19 4.52 5.65
C GLU A 36 -22.23 6.00 5.23
N ASP A 37 -21.70 6.89 6.08
CA ASP A 37 -21.67 8.33 5.82
C ASP A 37 -20.39 9.01 6.34
N GLY A 38 -20.22 10.28 5.98
CA GLY A 38 -19.05 11.07 6.34
C GLY A 38 -18.91 11.36 7.84
N THR A 39 -20.01 11.38 8.60
CA THR A 39 -19.97 11.60 10.05
C THR A 39 -19.46 10.36 10.77
N GLU A 40 -20.00 9.20 10.37
CA GLU A 40 -19.57 7.89 10.83
C GLU A 40 -18.11 7.63 10.48
N TYR A 41 -17.71 7.92 9.24
CA TYR A 41 -16.33 7.86 8.80
C TYR A 41 -15.41 8.71 9.69
N ALA A 42 -15.75 9.98 9.90
CA ALA A 42 -14.94 10.90 10.69
C ALA A 42 -14.80 10.43 12.16
N ALA A 43 -15.87 9.91 12.76
CA ALA A 43 -15.86 9.37 14.11
C ALA A 43 -14.95 8.13 14.24
N ARG A 44 -15.06 7.20 13.28
CA ARG A 44 -14.26 5.96 13.24
C ARG A 44 -12.79 6.24 12.94
N ALA A 45 -12.49 7.12 11.98
CA ALA A 45 -11.12 7.57 11.69
C ALA A 45 -10.50 8.32 12.88
N SER A 46 -11.29 9.10 13.61
CA SER A 46 -10.84 9.73 14.86
C SER A 46 -10.52 8.69 15.95
N ALA A 47 -11.32 7.63 16.08
CA ALA A 47 -11.05 6.53 17.00
C ALA A 47 -9.79 5.74 16.61
N LEU A 48 -9.59 5.51 15.31
CA LEU A 48 -8.41 4.85 14.78
C LEU A 48 -7.14 5.64 15.14
N ARG A 49 -7.11 6.93 14.82
CA ARG A 49 -5.98 7.82 15.13
C ARG A 49 -5.63 7.83 16.61
N ARG A 50 -6.63 7.95 17.50
CA ARG A 50 -6.40 7.88 18.96
C ARG A 50 -5.76 6.56 19.40
N ARG A 51 -6.06 5.45 18.73
CA ARG A 51 -5.48 4.15 19.05
C ARG A 51 -4.06 4.01 18.48
N LEU A 52 -3.82 4.57 17.29
CA LEU A 52 -2.51 4.56 16.63
C LEU A 52 -1.48 5.44 17.34
N ASP A 53 -1.91 6.53 17.98
CA ASP A 53 -1.06 7.48 18.73
C ASP A 53 -0.02 6.81 19.65
N VAL A 54 -0.43 5.73 20.33
CA VAL A 54 0.42 4.92 21.22
C VAL A 54 1.64 4.31 20.51
N TYR A 55 1.51 4.01 19.21
CA TYR A 55 2.53 3.31 18.42
C TYR A 55 3.28 4.25 17.47
N VAL A 56 2.62 5.29 16.95
CA VAL A 56 3.22 6.19 15.95
C VAL A 56 4.43 6.92 16.53
N HIS A 57 4.36 7.35 17.79
CA HIS A 57 5.45 8.06 18.46
C HIS A 57 6.53 7.14 19.04
N ALA A 58 6.27 5.83 19.12
CA ALA A 58 7.27 4.86 19.51
C ALA A 58 8.17 4.53 18.31
N VAL A 59 9.40 5.02 18.33
CA VAL A 59 10.40 4.68 17.31
C VAL A 59 10.77 3.20 17.46
N HIS A 60 10.30 2.38 16.54
CA HIS A 60 10.60 0.95 16.52
C HIS A 60 11.66 0.62 15.46
N PRO A 61 12.81 0.03 15.86
CA PRO A 61 13.80 -0.47 14.91
C PRO A 61 13.17 -1.49 13.97
N GLY A 62 13.13 -1.20 12.67
CA GLY A 62 12.54 -2.06 11.65
C GLY A 62 11.05 -1.85 11.39
N GLY A 63 10.38 -0.93 12.09
CA GLY A 63 9.01 -0.51 11.82
C GLY A 63 8.94 0.75 10.93
N LEU A 64 7.83 0.91 10.20
CA LEU A 64 7.61 2.06 9.32
C LEU A 64 7.59 3.39 10.09
N THR A 65 7.12 3.38 11.35
CA THR A 65 7.07 4.58 12.19
C THR A 65 8.44 5.22 12.38
N GLY A 66 9.54 4.46 12.36
CA GLY A 66 10.90 4.99 12.42
C GLY A 66 11.47 5.48 11.09
N ALA A 67 10.85 5.11 9.96
CA ALA A 67 11.28 5.47 8.61
C ALA A 67 10.58 6.73 8.07
N VAL A 68 9.35 7.01 8.53
CA VAL A 68 8.62 8.23 8.19
C VAL A 68 9.17 9.38 9.03
N ARG A 69 9.80 10.35 8.36
CA ARG A 69 10.28 11.58 9.00
C ARG A 69 9.11 12.37 9.57
N ASP A 70 9.29 12.85 10.79
CA ASP A 70 8.39 13.79 11.46
C ASP A 70 8.90 15.20 11.18
N ASP A 71 8.82 15.64 9.92
CA ASP A 71 9.38 16.94 9.49
C ASP A 71 8.44 18.12 9.86
N GLY A 72 7.47 17.91 10.74
CA GLY A 72 6.31 18.79 10.91
C GLY A 72 5.36 18.64 9.73
N ALA A 73 4.06 18.84 9.96
CA ALA A 73 3.11 18.92 8.86
C ALA A 73 3.60 20.02 7.90
N ASP A 74 4.02 19.64 6.69
CA ASP A 74 4.27 20.62 5.63
C ASP A 74 2.92 21.30 5.37
N GLU A 75 2.80 22.58 5.71
CA GLU A 75 1.55 23.35 5.55
C GLU A 75 1.08 23.34 4.08
N ALA A 76 1.98 23.03 3.13
CA ALA A 76 1.68 22.91 1.72
C ALA A 76 0.99 21.58 1.33
N THR A 77 1.29 20.45 1.99
CA THR A 77 0.72 19.13 1.65
C THR A 77 -0.27 18.60 2.70
N GLY A 78 -0.23 19.12 3.93
CA GLY A 78 -1.14 18.72 5.01
C GLY A 78 -1.01 17.26 5.47
N GLU A 79 -0.02 16.51 4.99
CA GLU A 79 0.16 15.10 5.35
C GLU A 79 0.88 14.95 6.70
N SER A 80 0.10 14.68 7.75
CA SER A 80 0.64 14.26 9.04
C SER A 80 1.21 12.84 8.94
N ARG A 81 2.29 12.58 9.69
CA ARG A 81 2.86 11.23 9.91
C ARG A 81 1.80 10.18 10.24
N ASP A 82 0.77 10.57 10.99
CA ASP A 82 -0.36 9.72 11.34
C ASP A 82 -1.14 9.24 10.11
N ALA A 83 -1.39 10.14 9.15
CA ALA A 83 -2.13 9.82 7.93
C ALA A 83 -1.34 8.86 7.03
N VAL A 84 -0.01 9.03 6.96
CA VAL A 84 0.88 8.12 6.24
C VAL A 84 0.86 6.73 6.89
N VAL A 85 0.96 6.66 8.22
CA VAL A 85 0.93 5.38 8.94
C VAL A 85 -0.42 4.68 8.79
N GLU A 86 -1.53 5.42 8.90
CA GLU A 86 -2.88 4.90 8.67
C GLU A 86 -3.01 4.33 7.25
N HIS A 87 -2.62 5.11 6.23
CA HIS A 87 -2.70 4.70 4.83
C HIS A 87 -1.84 3.47 4.52
N VAL A 88 -0.62 3.41 5.04
CA VAL A 88 0.26 2.24 4.82
C VAL A 88 -0.25 1.01 5.57
N LEU A 89 -0.80 1.17 6.78
CA LEU A 89 -1.44 0.06 7.50
C LEU A 89 -2.61 -0.51 6.72
N GLU A 90 -3.48 0.35 6.21
CA GLU A 90 -4.62 -0.03 5.38
C GLU A 90 -4.15 -0.75 4.11
N THR A 91 -3.22 -0.13 3.38
CA THR A 91 -2.69 -0.64 2.12
C THR A 91 -2.04 -2.00 2.29
N LEU A 92 -1.19 -2.17 3.31
CA LEU A 92 -0.54 -3.47 3.57
C LEU A 92 -1.52 -4.53 4.04
N THR A 93 -2.51 -4.16 4.87
CA THR A 93 -3.55 -5.10 5.30
C THR A 93 -4.32 -5.64 4.10
N ARG A 94 -4.75 -4.75 3.20
CA ARG A 94 -5.46 -5.10 1.96
C ARG A 94 -4.59 -5.89 1.00
N ALA A 95 -3.37 -5.43 0.75
CA ALA A 95 -2.40 -6.11 -0.11
C ALA A 95 -2.17 -7.57 0.33
N LEU A 96 -1.95 -7.80 1.63
CA LEU A 96 -1.75 -9.16 2.16
C LEU A 96 -3.02 -10.00 2.10
N ALA A 97 -4.19 -9.41 2.38
CA ALA A 97 -5.47 -10.11 2.33
C ALA A 97 -5.82 -10.56 0.91
N ASP A 98 -5.55 -9.73 -0.11
CA ASP A 98 -5.99 -9.95 -1.49
C ASP A 98 -4.96 -10.70 -2.35
N THR A 99 -3.67 -10.40 -2.18
CA THR A 99 -2.60 -10.96 -3.02
C THR A 99 -2.47 -12.46 -2.84
N VAL A 100 -2.68 -12.98 -1.63
CA VAL A 100 -2.48 -14.41 -1.36
C VAL A 100 -3.58 -15.28 -1.98
N PRO A 101 -4.89 -14.99 -1.84
CA PRO A 101 -5.93 -15.67 -2.60
C PRO A 101 -5.69 -15.63 -4.12
N GLN A 102 -5.26 -14.48 -4.65
CA GLN A 102 -4.93 -14.33 -6.07
C GLN A 102 -3.75 -15.22 -6.48
N ALA A 103 -2.68 -15.23 -5.67
CA ALA A 103 -1.51 -16.07 -5.91
C ALA A 103 -1.88 -17.56 -5.84
N LEU A 104 -2.66 -17.98 -4.84
CA LEU A 104 -3.15 -19.36 -4.72
C LEU A 104 -3.99 -19.75 -5.94
N ALA A 105 -4.86 -18.87 -6.42
CA ALA A 105 -5.62 -19.12 -7.65
C ALA A 105 -4.69 -19.28 -8.86
N LEU A 106 -3.70 -18.39 -9.02
CA LEU A 106 -2.70 -18.46 -10.09
C LEU A 106 -1.86 -19.74 -10.03
N MET A 107 -1.52 -20.22 -8.84
CA MET A 107 -0.82 -21.49 -8.68
C MET A 107 -1.60 -22.65 -9.30
N THR A 108 -2.94 -22.63 -9.28
CA THR A 108 -3.76 -23.73 -9.83
C THR A 108 -3.81 -23.76 -11.36
N VAL A 109 -3.67 -22.61 -12.02
CA VAL A 109 -3.81 -22.48 -13.48
C VAL A 109 -2.49 -22.33 -14.23
N GLN A 110 -1.40 -22.02 -13.54
CA GLN A 110 -0.10 -21.83 -14.19
C GLN A 110 0.66 -23.16 -14.39
N PRO A 111 1.35 -23.33 -15.54
CA PRO A 111 2.19 -24.50 -15.78
C PRO A 111 3.36 -24.58 -14.78
N LEU A 112 3.79 -25.80 -14.44
CA LEU A 112 5.02 -26.01 -13.67
C LEU A 112 6.23 -25.69 -14.56
N MET A 113 7.04 -24.75 -14.08
CA MET A 113 8.31 -24.36 -14.68
C MET A 113 9.45 -24.98 -13.83
N PRO A 114 10.40 -25.71 -14.43
CA PRO A 114 11.57 -26.21 -13.70
C PRO A 114 12.45 -25.06 -13.18
N GLY A 115 12.95 -25.17 -11.96
CA GLY A 115 13.97 -24.27 -11.41
C GLY A 115 13.47 -22.91 -10.89
N THR A 116 12.15 -22.68 -10.81
CA THR A 116 11.55 -21.49 -10.20
C THR A 116 10.68 -21.87 -9.01
N ASP A 117 10.73 -21.09 -7.93
CA ASP A 117 9.79 -21.26 -6.82
C ASP A 117 8.37 -20.91 -7.33
N ARG A 118 7.49 -21.91 -7.28
CA ARG A 118 6.11 -21.80 -7.78
C ARG A 118 5.31 -20.74 -7.00
N ALA A 119 5.54 -20.61 -5.69
CA ALA A 119 4.83 -19.68 -4.84
C ALA A 119 5.32 -18.25 -5.08
N GLU A 120 6.64 -18.04 -5.14
CA GLU A 120 7.23 -16.72 -5.42
C GLU A 120 6.73 -16.17 -6.77
N ARG A 121 6.75 -17.00 -7.81
CA ARG A 121 6.25 -16.61 -9.13
C ARG A 121 4.75 -16.28 -9.12
N ALA A 122 3.95 -17.05 -8.39
CA ALA A 122 2.51 -16.81 -8.31
C ALA A 122 2.19 -15.51 -7.57
N VAL A 123 2.94 -15.18 -6.52
CA VAL A 123 2.85 -13.89 -5.82
C VAL A 123 3.27 -12.74 -6.74
N GLY A 124 4.40 -12.87 -7.43
CA GLY A 124 4.86 -11.86 -8.39
C GLY A 124 3.83 -11.61 -9.49
N GLU A 125 3.23 -12.67 -10.03
CA GLU A 125 2.19 -12.53 -11.04
C GLU A 125 0.87 -11.98 -10.48
N ALA A 126 0.50 -12.32 -9.23
CA ALA A 126 -0.66 -11.74 -8.56
C ALA A 126 -0.51 -10.22 -8.43
N LEU A 127 0.62 -9.76 -7.90
CA LEU A 127 0.93 -8.33 -7.76
C LEU A 127 0.97 -7.61 -9.11
N ARG A 128 1.47 -8.29 -10.16
CA ARG A 128 1.49 -7.73 -11.52
C ARG A 128 0.09 -7.58 -12.12
N ARG A 129 -0.79 -8.56 -11.92
CA ARG A 129 -2.16 -8.56 -12.48
C ARG A 129 -3.13 -7.71 -11.67
N TYR A 130 -2.93 -7.67 -10.36
CA TYR A 130 -3.83 -7.06 -9.38
C TYR A 130 -3.01 -6.21 -8.41
N PRO A 131 -2.44 -5.07 -8.88
CA PRO A 131 -1.63 -4.22 -8.02
C PRO A 131 -2.48 -3.70 -6.84
N PRO A 132 -2.00 -3.82 -5.58
CA PRO A 132 -2.76 -3.36 -4.41
C PRO A 132 -3.08 -1.87 -4.39
N LEU A 133 -2.28 -1.06 -5.10
CA LEU A 133 -2.49 0.35 -5.34
C LEU A 133 -2.77 0.56 -6.83
N ALA A 134 -3.91 1.14 -7.16
CA ALA A 134 -4.30 1.37 -8.57
C ALA A 134 -3.51 2.51 -9.23
N ALA A 135 -3.12 3.53 -8.46
CA ALA A 135 -2.30 4.64 -8.91
C ALA A 135 -1.63 5.36 -7.72
N GLY A 136 -0.54 6.08 -8.01
CA GLY A 136 0.05 7.07 -7.10
C GLY A 136 0.03 8.45 -7.76
N LEU A 137 -0.10 9.51 -6.96
CA LEU A 137 0.01 10.89 -7.41
C LEU A 137 1.33 11.47 -6.91
N HIS A 138 2.09 12.10 -7.81
CA HIS A 138 3.38 12.69 -7.49
C HIS A 138 3.43 14.14 -7.92
N GLU A 139 3.63 15.04 -6.96
CA GLU A 139 3.85 16.45 -7.25
C GLU A 139 5.29 16.68 -7.76
N VAL A 140 5.41 17.43 -8.84
CA VAL A 140 6.68 17.84 -9.42
C VAL A 140 7.29 18.96 -8.58
N ARG A 141 8.40 18.66 -7.89
CA ARG A 141 9.07 19.64 -7.02
C ARG A 141 9.93 20.67 -7.76
N ALA A 142 10.40 20.33 -8.95
CA ALA A 142 11.23 21.21 -9.78
C ALA A 142 10.92 20.96 -11.26
N PRO A 143 10.91 22.01 -12.10
CA PRO A 143 10.55 21.86 -13.51
C PRO A 143 11.56 20.96 -14.23
N PHE A 144 11.06 20.13 -15.15
CA PHE A 144 11.89 19.24 -15.96
C PHE A 144 11.32 19.04 -17.37
N SER A 145 12.15 18.53 -18.28
CA SER A 145 11.72 18.18 -19.63
C SER A 145 11.60 16.67 -19.81
N TRP A 146 10.50 16.21 -20.38
CA TRP A 146 10.22 14.80 -20.64
C TRP A 146 9.56 14.61 -22.00
N HIS A 147 10.19 13.80 -22.87
CA HIS A 147 9.76 13.59 -24.26
C HIS A 147 9.45 14.89 -25.03
N GLY A 148 10.23 15.95 -24.79
CA GLY A 148 10.05 17.26 -25.43
C GLY A 148 8.93 18.13 -24.82
N MET A 149 8.22 17.64 -23.81
CA MET A 149 7.29 18.42 -23.00
C MET A 149 8.02 19.03 -21.80
N THR A 150 7.72 20.28 -21.48
CA THR A 150 8.16 20.90 -20.23
C THR A 150 7.07 20.68 -19.19
N VAL A 151 7.44 20.14 -18.03
CA VAL A 151 6.56 19.94 -16.89
C VAL A 151 7.01 20.91 -15.80
N ASP A 152 6.09 21.77 -15.37
CA ASP A 152 6.37 22.80 -14.39
C ASP A 152 6.29 22.26 -12.96
N ALA A 153 6.96 22.94 -12.02
CA ALA A 153 6.80 22.67 -10.60
C ALA A 153 5.34 22.88 -10.17
N GLY A 154 4.87 22.06 -9.23
CA GLY A 154 3.48 22.02 -8.79
C GLY A 154 2.54 21.22 -9.70
N THR A 155 3.02 20.69 -10.82
CA THR A 155 2.23 19.76 -11.64
C THR A 155 2.09 18.43 -10.91
N GLU A 156 0.88 17.87 -10.85
CA GLU A 156 0.64 16.53 -10.32
C GLU A 156 0.70 15.49 -11.45
N ILE A 157 1.52 14.46 -11.26
CA ILE A 157 1.65 13.34 -12.19
C ILE A 157 0.97 12.12 -11.60
N LEU A 158 -0.07 11.65 -12.29
CA LEU A 158 -0.73 10.38 -11.97
C LEU A 158 0.07 9.22 -12.56
N CYS A 159 0.62 8.36 -11.70
CA CYS A 159 1.24 7.10 -12.08
C CYS A 159 0.25 5.95 -11.88
N ALA A 160 -0.46 5.55 -12.93
CA ALA A 160 -1.38 4.41 -12.90
C ALA A 160 -0.62 3.09 -12.99
N THR A 161 -0.73 2.22 -11.98
CA THR A 161 -0.02 0.93 -11.94
C THR A 161 -0.57 -0.06 -12.96
N ALA A 162 -1.85 0.07 -13.33
CA ALA A 162 -2.47 -0.71 -14.38
C ALA A 162 -1.83 -0.46 -15.77
N TRP A 163 -1.33 0.75 -16.04
CA TRP A 163 -0.69 1.09 -17.32
C TRP A 163 0.70 0.46 -17.46
N LEU A 164 1.40 0.22 -16.35
CA LEU A 164 2.70 -0.47 -16.37
C LEU A 164 2.57 -1.92 -16.87
N ARG A 165 1.42 -2.56 -16.63
CA ARG A 165 1.12 -3.90 -17.17
C ARG A 165 1.11 -3.91 -18.70
N ASP A 166 0.51 -2.89 -19.29
CA ASP A 166 0.31 -2.82 -20.74
C ASP A 166 1.63 -2.49 -21.47
N LEU A 167 2.57 -1.79 -20.81
CA LEU A 167 3.92 -1.55 -21.33
C LEU A 167 4.77 -2.82 -21.40
N ASP A 168 4.70 -3.70 -20.40
CA ASP A 168 5.35 -5.02 -20.43
C ASP A 168 4.83 -5.89 -21.57
N GLU A 169 3.50 -5.84 -21.82
CA GLU A 169 2.89 -6.57 -22.91
C GLU A 169 3.33 -6.01 -24.27
N ALA A 170 3.36 -4.69 -24.43
CA ALA A 170 3.87 -4.05 -25.64
C ALA A 170 5.36 -4.39 -25.93
N GLN A 171 6.21 -4.44 -24.89
CA GLN A 171 7.61 -4.83 -25.03
C GLN A 171 7.81 -6.31 -25.39
N ARG A 172 6.96 -7.22 -24.89
CA ARG A 172 7.00 -8.64 -25.31
C ARG A 172 6.63 -8.83 -26.78
N HIS A 173 5.72 -8.03 -27.32
CA HIS A 173 5.32 -8.10 -28.73
C HIS A 173 6.31 -7.40 -29.67
N GLY A 174 7.04 -6.38 -29.20
CA GLY A 174 8.06 -5.67 -29.98
C GLY A 174 9.45 -6.34 -30.06
N SER A 175 9.63 -7.51 -29.43
CA SER A 175 10.88 -8.28 -29.46
C SER A 175 10.88 -9.46 -30.45
N HIS A 176 9.88 -9.50 -31.33
CA HIS A 176 9.67 -10.56 -32.32
C HIS A 176 9.86 -10.10 -33.79
N ASP A 177 10.39 -8.90 -34.01
CA ASP A 177 10.83 -8.39 -35.33
C ASP A 177 12.36 -8.20 -35.35
#